data_AF-A0A6A6KPT3-F1
#
_entry.id   AF-A0A6A6KPT3-F1
#
_cell.length_a   1.000
_cell.length_b   1.000
_cell.length_c   1.000
_cell.angle_alpha   90.00
_cell.angle_beta   90.00
_cell.angle_gamma   90.00
#
_symmetry.space_group_name_H-M   'P 1'
#
loop_
_entity.id
_entity.type
_entity.pdbx_description
1 polymer ?
#
loop_
_entity_poly.entity_id
_entity_poly.type
_entity_poly.pdbx_seq_one_letter_code
_entity_poly.pdbx_strand_id
1 'polypeptide(L)'
;MVPFLALQAYGIAVDAACPGKKASEFCRTAFHDAAGYQTYTETPGHNFSLNAMFDKIDFVKYEELLIPGRRAPENLATNEIVLDCVRKFSDAGKPIASVCHGQIIWQLQAA
;
A
#
# COMPACT_ATOMS: atom_id res chain seq x y z
N MET A 1 4.08 7.92 2.16
CA MET A 1 4.95 9.00 1.65
C MET A 1 6.43 8.61 1.68
N VAL A 2 7.03 8.30 2.84
CA VAL A 2 8.49 8.05 2.92
C VAL A 2 9.01 6.99 1.93
N PRO A 3 8.46 5.75 1.88
CA PRO A 3 8.99 4.75 0.94
C PRO A 3 8.85 5.17 -0.53
N PHE A 4 7.71 5.79 -0.88
CA PHE A 4 7.43 6.27 -2.23
C PHE A 4 8.48 7.29 -2.70
N LEU A 5 8.75 8.32 -1.91
CA LEU A 5 9.73 9.36 -2.26
C LEU A 5 11.16 8.84 -2.19
N ALA A 6 11.48 7.96 -1.23
CA ALA A 6 12.82 7.39 -1.11
C ALA A 6 13.19 6.54 -2.33
N LEU A 7 12.30 5.64 -2.76
CA LEU A 7 12.51 4.81 -3.94
C LEU A 7 12.68 5.69 -5.20
N GLN A 8 11.83 6.71 -5.38
CA GLN A 8 11.98 7.67 -6.47
C GLN A 8 13.32 8.42 -6.43
N ALA A 9 13.79 8.81 -5.24
CA ALA A 9 15.08 9.47 -5.07
C ALA A 9 16.27 8.57 -5.47
N TYR A 10 16.13 7.25 -5.34
CA TYR A 10 17.09 6.26 -5.84
C TYR A 10 16.92 5.95 -7.35
N GLY A 11 16.07 6.68 -8.07
CA GLY A 11 15.84 6.49 -9.50
C GLY A 11 14.90 5.32 -9.84
N ILE A 12 14.21 4.76 -8.84
CA ILE A 12 13.25 3.67 -9.04
C ILE A 12 11.91 4.27 -9.48
N ALA A 13 11.33 3.73 -10.55
CA ALA A 13 9.99 4.09 -10.98
C ALA A 13 8.97 3.47 -10.00
N VAL A 14 8.11 4.32 -9.42
CA VAL A 14 7.13 3.91 -8.40
C VAL A 14 5.74 4.38 -8.80
N ASP A 15 4.82 3.42 -8.88
CA ASP A 15 3.40 3.69 -9.03
C ASP A 15 2.67 3.45 -7.71
N ALA A 16 1.83 4.40 -7.33
CA ALA A 16 0.92 4.32 -6.21
C ALA A 16 -0.52 4.36 -6.74
N ALA A 17 -1.26 3.30 -6.43
CA ALA A 17 -2.64 3.11 -6.85
C ALA A 17 -3.52 2.65 -5.69
N CYS A 18 -4.83 2.87 -5.81
CA CYS A 18 -5.84 2.43 -4.86
C CYS A 18 -7.06 1.91 -5.64
N PRO A 19 -7.64 0.75 -5.29
CA PRO A 19 -8.82 0.23 -5.98
C PRO A 19 -9.96 1.25 -6.02
N GLY A 20 -10.61 1.37 -7.18
CA GLY A 20 -11.72 2.31 -7.38
C GLY A 20 -11.31 3.79 -7.47
N LYS A 21 -10.02 4.11 -7.52
CA LYS A 21 -9.50 5.47 -7.74
C LYS A 21 -8.66 5.60 -9.00
N LYS A 22 -8.73 6.78 -9.59
CA LYS A 22 -7.98 7.19 -10.78
C LYS A 22 -6.65 7.85 -10.41
N ALA A 23 -5.76 7.91 -11.39
CA ALA A 23 -4.58 8.78 -11.29
C ALA A 23 -5.03 10.23 -11.08
N SER A 24 -4.25 10.99 -10.31
CA SER A 24 -4.54 12.36 -9.83
C SER A 24 -5.61 12.49 -8.74
N GLU A 25 -6.34 11.43 -8.39
CA GLU A 25 -7.13 11.42 -7.15
C GLU A 25 -6.22 11.21 -5.94
N PHE A 26 -6.70 11.52 -4.73
CA PHE A 26 -5.90 11.39 -3.51
C PHE A 26 -6.52 10.44 -2.49
N CYS A 27 -5.67 9.83 -1.67
CA CYS A 27 -6.04 9.13 -0.45
C CYS A 27 -5.79 10.02 0.77
N ARG A 28 -6.73 10.06 1.70
CA ARG A 28 -6.51 10.63 3.03
C ARG A 28 -5.50 9.73 3.76
N THR A 29 -4.55 10.34 4.49
CA THR A 29 -3.59 9.58 5.31
C THR A 29 -3.85 9.81 6.78
N ALA A 30 -3.38 8.88 7.61
CA ALA A 30 -3.44 8.96 9.07
C ALA A 30 -2.03 9.10 9.63
N PHE A 31 -1.86 10.06 10.54
CA PHE A 31 -0.69 10.16 11.38
C PHE A 31 -0.97 9.42 12.68
N HIS A 32 -0.14 8.43 13.01
CA HIS A 32 -0.22 7.71 14.29
C HIS A 32 0.96 8.09 15.15
N ASP A 33 0.67 8.53 16.37
CA ASP A 33 1.69 8.97 17.33
C ASP A 33 1.53 8.32 18.70
N ALA A 34 2.65 8.07 19.35
CA ALA A 34 2.73 7.48 20.67
C ALA A 34 2.61 8.58 21.74
N ALA A 35 1.38 8.99 22.05
CA ALA A 35 1.11 10.09 22.98
C ALA A 35 1.07 9.66 24.48
N GLY A 36 1.77 8.57 24.85
CA GLY A 36 1.82 8.07 26.23
C GLY A 36 0.60 7.27 26.70
N TYR A 37 -0.34 6.95 25.82
CA TYR A 37 -1.46 6.04 26.10
C TYR A 37 -1.10 4.58 25.78
N GLN A 38 -1.99 3.64 26.14
CA GLN A 38 -1.82 2.21 25.83
C GLN A 38 -1.76 1.90 24.33
N THR A 39 -2.26 2.81 23.48
CA THR A 39 -2.23 2.72 22.03
C THR A 39 -1.92 4.08 21.40
N TYR A 40 -1.72 4.08 20.08
CA TYR A 40 -1.45 5.29 19.33
C TYR A 40 -2.68 6.22 19.29
N THR A 41 -2.41 7.51 19.13
CA THR A 41 -3.43 8.49 18.74
C THR A 41 -3.44 8.63 17.22
N GLU A 42 -4.59 8.96 16.63
CA GLU A 42 -4.74 9.15 15.20
C GLU A 42 -5.16 10.58 14.89
N THR A 43 -4.43 11.24 13.99
CA THR A 43 -4.79 12.56 13.44
C THR A 43 -4.72 12.55 11.91
N PRO A 44 -5.44 13.47 11.23
CA PRO A 44 -5.35 13.59 9.78
C PRO A 44 -3.94 13.95 9.31
N GLY A 45 -3.41 13.19 8.35
CA GLY A 45 -2.17 13.50 7.65
C GLY A 45 -2.39 14.23 6.33
N HIS A 46 -1.32 14.33 5.53
CA HIS A 46 -1.37 14.91 4.19
C HIS A 46 -2.25 14.08 3.24
N ASN A 47 -2.93 14.73 2.30
CA ASN A 47 -3.54 14.04 1.18
C ASN A 47 -2.43 13.48 0.28
N PHE A 48 -2.49 12.18 -0.03
CA PHE A 48 -1.51 11.50 -0.88
C PHE A 48 -2.10 11.27 -2.27
N SER A 49 -1.57 11.97 -3.27
CA SER A 49 -2.01 11.88 -4.67
C SER A 49 -1.52 10.59 -5.31
N LEU A 50 -2.41 9.89 -6.02
CA LEU A 50 -2.12 8.68 -6.78
C LEU A 50 -1.60 9.06 -8.17
N ASN A 51 -0.62 8.32 -8.68
CA ASN A 51 -0.09 8.51 -10.04
C ASN A 51 -0.47 7.37 -11.00
N ALA A 52 -1.09 6.30 -10.51
CA ALA A 52 -1.54 5.17 -11.32
C ALA A 52 -2.98 4.74 -11.00
N MET A 53 -3.62 4.08 -11.96
CA MET A 53 -4.96 3.51 -11.81
C MET A 53 -4.85 2.02 -11.53
N PHE A 54 -5.39 1.56 -10.40
CA PHE A 54 -5.26 0.16 -9.99
C PHE A 54 -5.77 -0.82 -11.06
N ASP A 55 -6.91 -0.53 -11.67
CA ASP A 55 -7.55 -1.37 -12.69
C ASP A 55 -6.77 -1.43 -14.03
N LYS A 56 -5.72 -0.61 -14.19
CA LYS A 56 -4.88 -0.56 -15.40
C LYS A 56 -3.46 -1.03 -15.16
N ILE A 57 -3.14 -1.45 -13.93
CA ILE A 57 -1.83 -1.99 -13.57
C ILE A 57 -1.67 -3.37 -14.18
N ASP A 58 -0.58 -3.56 -14.91
CA ASP A 58 -0.09 -4.86 -15.33
C ASP A 58 1.02 -5.31 -14.36
N PHE A 59 0.66 -6.15 -13.39
CA PHE A 59 1.55 -6.57 -12.30
C PHE A 59 2.81 -7.30 -12.79
N VAL A 60 2.81 -7.84 -14.02
CA VAL A 60 3.99 -8.49 -14.60
C VAL A 60 5.13 -7.49 -14.79
N LYS A 61 4.83 -6.22 -15.04
CA LYS A 61 5.80 -5.14 -15.30
C LYS A 61 6.49 -4.58 -14.05
N TYR A 62 6.06 -4.98 -12.86
CA TYR A 62 6.60 -4.48 -11.59
C TYR A 62 7.54 -5.52 -10.99
N GLU A 63 8.72 -5.11 -10.57
CA GLU A 63 9.68 -6.01 -9.92
C GLU A 63 9.31 -6.29 -8.47
N GLU A 64 8.67 -5.35 -7.77
CA GLU A 64 8.39 -5.43 -6.34
C GLU A 64 7.00 -4.87 -5.99
N LEU A 65 6.45 -5.32 -4.85
CA LEU A 65 5.23 -4.80 -4.25
C LEU A 65 5.51 -4.17 -2.88
N LEU A 66 5.02 -2.96 -2.64
CA LEU A 66 5.07 -2.31 -1.33
C LEU A 66 3.67 -2.09 -0.75
N ILE A 67 3.42 -2.63 0.44
CA ILE A 67 2.14 -2.53 1.15
C ILE A 67 2.31 -1.61 2.37
N PRO A 68 1.80 -0.37 2.31
CA PRO A 68 1.86 0.55 3.45
C PRO A 68 0.87 0.13 4.55
N GLY A 69 1.18 0.53 5.79
CA GLY A 69 0.35 0.22 6.96
C GLY A 69 -0.76 1.23 7.24
N ARG A 70 -0.94 1.55 8.53
CA ARG A 70 -2.06 2.34 9.07
C ARG A 70 -3.40 1.60 8.89
N ARG A 71 -4.50 2.32 8.69
CA ARG A 71 -5.85 1.75 8.66
C ARG A 71 -6.31 1.27 7.28
N ALA A 72 -5.61 1.65 6.21
CA ALA A 72 -6.00 1.24 4.86
C ALA A 72 -6.01 -0.30 4.70
N PRO A 73 -5.01 -1.05 5.22
CA PRO A 73 -5.01 -2.51 5.15
C PRO A 73 -6.24 -3.19 5.73
N GLU A 74 -6.86 -2.66 6.80
CA GLU A 74 -8.05 -3.28 7.42
C GLU A 74 -9.20 -3.43 6.43
N ASN A 75 -9.43 -2.41 5.59
CA ASN A 75 -10.47 -2.45 4.56
C ASN A 75 -10.01 -3.15 3.27
N LEU A 76 -8.74 -2.99 2.90
CA LEU A 76 -8.22 -3.58 1.65
C LEU A 76 -8.00 -5.10 1.77
N ALA A 77 -7.84 -5.62 2.98
CA ALA A 77 -7.68 -7.04 3.28
C ALA A 77 -8.90 -7.90 2.91
N THR A 78 -10.07 -7.29 2.70
CA THR A 78 -11.29 -7.99 2.24
C THR A 78 -11.60 -7.74 0.76
N ASN A 79 -10.74 -7.00 0.06
CA ASN A 79 -10.90 -6.73 -1.36
C ASN A 79 -10.19 -7.82 -2.19
N GLU A 80 -10.96 -8.70 -2.81
CA GLU A 80 -10.41 -9.81 -3.60
C GLU A 80 -9.46 -9.38 -4.72
N ILE A 81 -9.65 -8.21 -5.32
CA ILE A 81 -8.75 -7.72 -6.38
C ILE A 81 -7.38 -7.35 -5.80
N VAL A 82 -7.35 -6.85 -4.56
CA VAL A 82 -6.09 -6.58 -3.83
C VAL A 82 -5.42 -7.88 -3.42
N LEU A 83 -6.18 -8.85 -2.91
CA LEU A 83 -5.64 -10.15 -2.52
C LEU A 83 -5.06 -10.90 -3.72
N ASP A 84 -5.76 -10.91 -4.86
CA ASP A 84 -5.29 -11.50 -6.11
C ASP A 84 -4.00 -10.84 -6.63
N CYS A 85 -3.89 -9.51 -6.53
CA CYS A 85 -2.64 -8.79 -6.82
C CYS A 85 -1.49 -9.31 -5.95
N VAL A 86 -1.67 -9.37 -4.62
CA VAL A 86 -0.64 -9.80 -3.68
C VAL A 86 -0.23 -11.25 -3.92
N ARG A 87 -1.20 -12.14 -4.18
CA ARG A 87 -0.95 -13.55 -4.56
C ARG A 87 -0.08 -13.64 -5.82
N LYS A 88 -0.39 -12.87 -6.87
CA LYS A 88 0.41 -12.85 -8.11
C LYS A 88 1.86 -12.46 -7.90
N PHE A 89 2.15 -11.48 -7.04
CA PHE A 89 3.53 -11.14 -6.69
C PHE A 89 4.20 -12.27 -5.90
N SER A 90 3.48 -12.86 -4.94
CA SER A 90 3.96 -13.98 -4.12
C SER A 90 4.30 -15.21 -4.96
N ASP A 91 3.39 -15.64 -5.82
CA ASP A 91 3.54 -16.81 -6.70
C ASP A 91 4.66 -16.64 -7.72
N ALA A 92 4.88 -15.40 -8.18
CA ALA A 92 6.00 -15.06 -9.05
C ALA A 92 7.35 -14.98 -8.31
N GLY A 93 7.38 -15.15 -6.99
CA GLY A 93 8.58 -15.02 -6.16
C GLY A 93 9.15 -13.59 -6.13
N LYS A 94 8.33 -12.59 -6.45
CA LYS A 94 8.74 -11.18 -6.47
C LYS A 94 8.79 -10.63 -5.04
N PRO A 95 9.75 -9.74 -4.72
CA PRO A 95 9.85 -9.15 -3.38
C PRO A 95 8.58 -8.40 -2.98
N ILE A 96 8.14 -8.63 -1.74
CA ILE A 96 7.03 -7.90 -1.12
C ILE A 96 7.51 -7.25 0.17
N ALA A 97 7.47 -5.93 0.22
CA ALA A 97 7.75 -5.13 1.40
C ALA A 97 6.45 -4.70 2.06
N SER A 98 6.18 -5.18 3.28
CA SER A 98 4.99 -4.80 4.06
C SER A 98 5.37 -4.18 5.40
N VAL A 99 4.68 -3.11 5.80
CA VAL A 99 4.99 -2.38 7.04
C VAL A 99 3.75 -2.16 7.90
N CYS A 100 3.91 -2.26 9.23
CA CYS A 100 2.88 -2.00 10.24
C CYS A 100 1.66 -2.93 10.04
N HIS A 101 0.48 -2.41 9.71
CA HIS A 101 -0.72 -3.22 9.49
C HIS A 101 -0.84 -3.76 8.05
N GLY A 102 0.09 -3.43 7.15
CA GLY A 102 0.10 -3.98 5.79
C GLY A 102 0.13 -5.52 5.78
N GLN A 103 0.71 -6.09 6.85
CA GLN A 103 0.85 -7.51 7.09
C GLN A 103 -0.50 -8.25 7.13
N ILE A 104 -1.59 -7.56 7.46
CA ILE A 104 -2.94 -8.14 7.44
C ILE A 104 -3.29 -8.62 6.02
N ILE A 105 -2.99 -7.82 5.00
CA ILE A 105 -3.21 -8.21 3.60
C ILE A 105 -2.28 -9.38 3.24
N TRP A 106 -1.01 -9.29 3.64
CA TRP A 106 -0.02 -10.32 3.33
C TRP A 106 -0.33 -11.69 3.98
N GLN A 107 -0.87 -11.73 5.19
CA GLN A 107 -1.17 -12.99 5.88
C GLN A 107 -2.40 -13.71 5.29
N LEU A 108 -3.40 -12.97 4.84
CA LEU A 108 -4.64 -13.56 4.31
C LEU A 108 -4.48 -14.19 2.93
N GLN A 109 -3.39 -13.90 2.22
CA GLN A 109 -3.11 -14.54 0.93
C GLN A 109 -2.48 -15.94 1.09
N ALA A 110 -1.93 -16.25 2.27
CA ALA A 110 -1.24 -17.51 2.57
C ALA A 110 -2.14 -18.60 3.20
N ALA A 111 -3.44 -18.30 3.36
CA ALA A 111 -4.47 -19.22 3.84
C ALA A 111 -5.33 -19.71 2.68
#